data_AF-A0A2T0WHL6-F1
#
_entry.id   AF-A0A2T0WHL6-F1
#
_cell.length_a   1.000
_cell.length_b   1.000
_cell.length_c   1.000
_cell.angle_alpha   90.00
_cell.angle_beta   90.00
_cell.angle_gamma   90.00
#
_symmetry.space_group_name_H-M   'P 1'
#
loop_
_entity.id
_entity.type
_entity.pdbx_description
1 polymer ?
#
loop_
_entity_poly.entity_id
_entity_poly.type
_entity_poly.pdbx_seq_one_letter_code
_entity_poly.pdbx_strand_id
1 'polypeptide(L)'
;MLSVLDLVGTIGGAVLGLPGLVGIAFGMMTRKPLVALVLGAAVGVLAPVLLGGSHSTDVPITTLEMAISVVIGVLAAQVGCVIRRRGATV
;
A
#
# COMPACT_ATOMS: atom_id res chain seq x y z
N MET A 1 11.01 -9.41 -19.86
CA MET A 1 9.77 -8.71 -20.26
C MET A 1 8.75 -9.03 -19.18
N LEU A 2 8.23 -8.03 -18.46
CA LEU A 2 7.14 -8.30 -17.50
C LEU A 2 5.92 -8.73 -18.30
N SER A 3 5.40 -9.93 -18.03
CA SER A 3 4.12 -10.33 -18.57
C SER A 3 3.04 -9.44 -17.96
N VAL A 4 1.97 -9.14 -18.71
CA VAL A 4 0.81 -8.38 -18.18
C VAL A 4 0.25 -9.04 -16.92
N LEU A 5 0.33 -10.37 -16.85
CA LEU A 5 -0.07 -11.17 -15.69
C LEU A 5 0.77 -10.86 -14.44
N ASP A 6 2.08 -10.70 -14.58
CA ASP A 6 2.98 -10.39 -13.47
C ASP A 6 2.69 -9.00 -12.91
N LEU A 7 2.49 -8.02 -13.80
CA LEU A 7 2.16 -6.65 -13.39
C LEU A 7 0.82 -6.57 -12.64
N VAL A 8 -0.21 -7.24 -13.16
CA VAL A 8 -1.52 -7.33 -12.50
C VAL A 8 -1.41 -8.10 -11.18
N GLY A 9 -0.58 -9.15 -11.13
CA GLY A 9 -0.27 -9.91 -9.92
C GLY A 9 0.35 -9.05 -8.83
N THR A 10 1.38 -8.25 -9.15
CA THR A 10 2.03 -7.34 -8.20
C THR A 10 1.06 -6.28 -7.70
N ILE A 11 0.25 -5.68 -8.58
CA ILE A 11 -0.75 -4.68 -8.20
C ILE A 11 -1.80 -5.32 -7.28
N GLY A 12 -2.37 -6.46 -7.69
CA GLY A 12 -3.38 -7.18 -6.91
C GLY A 12 -2.85 -7.60 -5.54
N GLY A 13 -1.61 -8.10 -5.49
CA GLY A 13 -0.92 -8.48 -4.25
C GLY A 13 -0.67 -7.28 -3.33
N ALA A 14 -0.29 -6.13 -3.87
CA ALA A 14 -0.10 -4.92 -3.06
C ALA A 14 -1.43 -4.32 -2.57
N VAL A 15 -2.50 -4.38 -3.36
CA VAL A 15 -3.84 -3.92 -2.96
C VAL A 15 -4.45 -4.81 -1.88
N LEU A 16 -4.37 -6.14 -2.03
CA LEU A 16 -4.92 -7.09 -1.06
C LEU A 16 -3.96 -7.39 0.11
N GLY A 17 -2.68 -7.03 -0.02
CA GLY A 17 -1.65 -7.26 0.99
C GLY A 17 -1.55 -6.15 2.05
N LEU A 18 -0.44 -6.16 2.80
CA LEU A 18 -0.17 -5.15 3.83
C LEU A 18 -0.25 -3.70 3.33
N PRO A 19 0.30 -3.33 2.15
CA PRO A 19 0.25 -1.95 1.67
C PRO A 19 -1.19 -1.42 1.60
N GLY A 20 -2.10 -2.21 1.03
CA GLY A 20 -3.52 -1.86 0.94
C GLY A 20 -4.25 -1.93 2.28
N LEU A 21 -4.21 -3.07 2.97
CA LEU A 21 -5.01 -3.27 4.20
C LEU A 21 -4.54 -2.39 5.36
N VAL A 22 -3.23 -2.37 5.62
CA VAL A 22 -2.64 -1.58 6.70
C VAL A 22 -2.64 -0.09 6.34
N GLY A 23 -2.45 0.23 5.05
CA GLY A 23 -2.63 1.59 4.54
C GLY A 23 -4.03 2.13 4.87
N ILE A 24 -5.09 1.42 4.49
CA ILE A 24 -6.48 1.80 4.81
C ILE A 24 -6.68 1.91 6.32
N ALA A 25 -6.23 0.93 7.10
CA ALA A 25 -6.38 0.93 8.56
C ALA A 25 -5.74 2.17 9.21
N PHE A 26 -4.49 2.51 8.86
CA PHE A 26 -3.85 3.73 9.35
C PHE A 26 -4.51 5.01 8.84
N GLY A 27 -4.97 5.02 7.59
CA GLY A 27 -5.80 6.08 7.03
C GLY A 27 -7.04 6.34 7.89
N MET A 28 -7.73 5.28 8.29
CA MET A 28 -8.89 5.32 9.17
C MET A 28 -8.57 5.66 10.63
N MET A 29 -7.31 5.68 11.07
CA MET A 29 -6.97 6.16 12.41
C MET A 29 -6.88 7.70 12.47
N THR A 30 -6.69 8.36 11.32
CA THR A 30 -6.39 9.79 11.26
C THR A 30 -7.49 10.58 10.56
N ARG A 31 -7.69 11.85 10.96
CA ARG A 31 -8.59 12.80 10.27
C ARG A 31 -7.85 13.78 9.35
N LYS A 32 -6.51 13.74 9.34
CA LYS A 32 -5.65 14.68 8.62
C LYS A 32 -5.10 14.02 7.35
N PRO A 33 -5.35 14.56 6.15
CA PRO A 33 -4.90 13.98 4.88
C PRO A 33 -3.38 13.84 4.81
N LEU A 34 -2.66 14.84 5.32
CA LEU A 34 -1.19 14.82 5.33
C LEU A 34 -0.63 13.67 6.15
N VAL A 35 -1.24 13.37 7.31
CA VAL A 35 -0.80 12.28 8.17
C VAL A 35 -1.11 10.93 7.52
N ALA A 36 -2.28 10.79 6.91
CA ALA A 36 -2.62 9.59 6.15
C ALA A 36 -1.66 9.35 4.96
N LEU A 37 -1.26 10.41 4.25
CA LEU A 37 -0.29 10.31 3.15
C LEU A 37 1.08 9.83 3.65
N VAL A 38 1.60 10.42 4.74
CA VAL A 38 2.89 10.01 5.32
C VAL A 38 2.84 8.57 5.82
N LEU A 39 1.76 8.18 6.50
CA LEU A 39 1.58 6.81 6.98
C LEU A 39 1.44 5.81 5.83
N GLY A 40 0.68 6.14 4.79
CA GLY A 40 0.53 5.31 3.60
C GLY A 40 1.85 5.12 2.86
N ALA A 41 2.65 6.18 2.73
CA ALA A 41 4.00 6.11 2.16
C ALA A 41 4.93 5.25 3.02
N ALA A 42 4.91 5.44 4.35
CA ALA A 42 5.71 4.65 5.27
C ALA A 42 5.36 3.15 5.19
N VAL A 43 4.06 2.81 5.16
CA VAL A 43 3.60 1.42 5.02
C VAL A 43 4.00 0.84 3.67
N GLY A 44 3.85 1.61 2.58
CA GLY A 44 4.20 1.16 1.24
C GLY A 44 5.72 0.94 1.03
N VAL A 45 6.57 1.58 1.83
CA VAL A 45 8.03 1.29 1.87
C VAL A 45 8.34 0.14 2.83
N LEU A 46 7.77 0.16 4.03
CA LEU A 46 8.06 -0.84 5.06
C LEU A 46 7.51 -2.22 4.70
N ALA A 47 6.35 -2.32 4.07
CA ALA A 47 5.75 -3.61 3.74
C ALA A 47 6.59 -4.44 2.76
N PRO A 48 7.09 -3.91 1.63
CA PRO A 48 8.05 -4.62 0.78
C PRO A 48 9.37 -4.92 1.46
N VAL A 49 9.86 -4.07 2.38
CA VAL A 49 11.12 -4.35 3.10
C VAL A 49 10.94 -5.47 4.12
N LEU A 50 9.81 -5.51 4.82
CA LEU A 50 9.51 -6.50 5.86
C LEU A 50 9.01 -7.83 5.28
N LEU A 51 8.26 -7.81 4.18
CA LEU A 51 7.67 -9.01 3.55
C LEU A 51 8.25 -9.37 2.19
N GLY A 52 8.92 -8.45 1.49
CA GLY A 52 9.60 -8.79 0.24
C GLY A 52 10.74 -9.79 0.45
N GLY A 53 11.29 -9.88 1.66
CA GLY A 53 12.19 -10.96 2.06
C GLY A 53 11.51 -12.31 2.33
N SER A 54 10.17 -12.38 2.31
CA SER A 54 9.41 -13.62 2.56
C SER A 54 8.91 -14.32 1.29
N HIS A 55 9.18 -13.76 0.11
CA HIS A 55 9.05 -14.51 -1.14
C HIS A 55 10.31 -15.38 -1.31
N SER A 56 10.18 -16.67 -1.02
CA SER A 56 11.20 -17.74 -1.15
C SER A 56 11.68 -18.01 -2.58
N THR A 57 11.75 -17.00 -3.42
CA THR A 57 12.30 -17.06 -4.77
C THR A 57 13.17 -15.83 -4.92
N ASP A 58 14.46 -16.03 -5.19
CA ASP A 58 15.50 -15.04 -5.52
C ASP A 58 15.16 -14.17 -6.74
N VAL A 59 13.98 -13.55 -6.75
CA VAL A 59 13.57 -12.56 -7.72
C VAL A 59 13.85 -11.22 -7.05
N PRO A 60 14.83 -10.45 -7.54
CA PRO A 60 15.11 -9.13 -6.99
C PRO A 60 13.83 -8.30 -7.04
N ILE A 61 13.39 -7.80 -5.88
CA ILE A 61 12.27 -6.85 -5.79
C ILE A 61 12.60 -5.72 -6.76
N THR A 62 11.90 -5.68 -7.89
CA THR A 62 12.21 -4.67 -8.89
C THR A 62 11.78 -3.32 -8.34
N THR A 63 12.50 -2.27 -8.71
CA THR A 63 12.17 -0.89 -8.33
C THR A 63 10.71 -0.53 -8.67
N LEU A 64 10.14 -1.21 -9.66
CA LEU A 64 8.74 -1.10 -10.07
C LEU A 64 7.76 -1.67 -9.04
N GLU A 65 8.03 -2.82 -8.43
CA GLU A 65 7.13 -3.40 -7.41
C GLU A 65 7.12 -2.55 -6.14
N MET A 66 8.29 -2.05 -5.75
CA MET A 66 8.42 -1.12 -4.64
C MET A 66 7.66 0.19 -4.93
N ALA A 67 7.77 0.73 -6.14
CA ALA A 67 7.01 1.91 -6.55
C ALA A 67 5.48 1.66 -6.51
N ILE A 68 5.02 0.52 -7.02
CA ILE A 68 3.62 0.11 -6.99
C ILE A 68 3.11 0.01 -5.55
N SER A 69 3.89 -0.61 -4.66
CA SER A 69 3.54 -0.77 -3.25
C SER A 69 3.42 0.57 -2.52
N VAL A 70 4.34 1.51 -2.78
CA VAL A 70 4.26 2.88 -2.25
C VAL A 70 3.02 3.61 -2.75
N VAL A 71 2.75 3.57 -4.05
CA VAL A 71 1.57 4.22 -4.65
C VAL A 71 0.29 3.64 -4.06
N ILE A 72 0.18 2.32 -3.97
CA ILE A 72 -0.98 1.65 -3.40
C ILE A 72 -1.13 1.99 -1.91
N GLY A 73 -0.06 1.95 -1.12
CA GLY A 73 -0.11 2.29 0.31
C GLY A 73 -0.59 3.72 0.55
N VAL A 74 -0.13 4.68 -0.27
CA VAL A 74 -0.59 6.08 -0.21
C VAL A 74 -2.07 6.19 -0.58
N LEU A 75 -2.49 5.58 -1.69
CA LEU A 75 -3.89 5.63 -2.13
C LEU A 75 -4.82 4.97 -1.11
N ALA A 76 -4.44 3.80 -0.59
CA ALA A 76 -5.12 3.05 0.45
C ALA A 76 -5.32 3.91 1.72
N ALA A 77 -4.27 4.56 2.22
CA ALA A 77 -4.36 5.41 3.39
C ALA A 77 -5.22 6.66 3.16
N GLN A 78 -5.15 7.25 1.97
CA GLN A 78 -6.00 8.38 1.61
C GLN A 78 -7.47 7.98 1.55
N VAL A 79 -7.79 6.82 0.94
CA VAL A 79 -9.15 6.26 0.91
C VAL A 79 -9.66 6.03 2.33
N GLY A 80 -8.87 5.40 3.21
CA GLY A 80 -9.23 5.21 4.62
C GLY A 80 -9.50 6.52 5.36
N CYS A 81 -8.69 7.56 5.11
CA CYS A 81 -8.88 8.88 5.72
C CYS A 81 -10.14 9.59 5.23
N VAL A 82 -10.49 9.41 3.94
CA VAL A 82 -11.74 9.93 3.37
C VAL A 82 -12.95 9.18 3.96
N ILE A 83 -12.86 7.85 4.09
CA ILE A 83 -13.90 7.03 4.74
C ILE A 83 -14.12 7.52 6.17
N ARG A 84 -13.08 7.76 6.98
CA ARG A 84 -13.25 8.30 8.33
C ARG A 84 -13.85 9.70 8.36
N ARG A 85 -13.48 10.57 7.41
CA ARG A 85 -14.03 11.93 7.36
C ARG A 85 -15.51 11.96 6.96
N ARG A 86 -15.92 11.10 6.03
CA ARG A 86 -17.34 10.96 5.61
C ARG A 86 -18.15 10.04 6.51
N GLY A 87 -17.51 9.12 7.21
CA GLY A 87 -18.14 8.21 8.18
C GLY A 87 -18.36 8.86 9.54
N ALA A 88 -17.64 9.94 9.87
CA ALA A 88 -17.89 10.75 11.07
C ALA A 88 -18.89 11.90 10.82
N THR A 89 -19.55 11.93 9.66
CA THR A 89 -20.65 12.86 9.34
C THR A 89 -22.03 12.21 9.43
N VAL A 90 -22.13 11.01 10.01
CA VAL A 90 -23.38 10.43 10.52
C VAL A 90 -23.49 10.61 12.03
#